data_AF-A0A2G2VH01-F1
#
_entry.id   AF-A0A2G2VH01-F1
#
_cell.length_a   1.000
_cell.length_b   1.000
_cell.length_c   1.000
_cell.angle_alpha   90.00
_cell.angle_beta   90.00
_cell.angle_gamma   90.00
#
_symmetry.space_group_name_H-M   'P 1'
#
loop_
_entity.id
_entity.type
_entity.pdbx_description
1 polymer ?
#
loop_
_entity_poly.entity_id
_entity_poly.type
_entity_poly.pdbx_seq_one_letter_code
_entity_poly.pdbx_strand_id
1 'polypeptide(L)'
;MRTHHCGDVDKVRLVTTPTEAFAGFDEIVSGTQWKYFMLEGKRDVGKTICAASIAVKFANHSHPTLLVSIDPAHSLSESFDQDLTGWVLAPVQGVDTPLYSL
;
A
#
# COMPACT_ATOMS: atom_id res chain seq x y z
N MET A 1 -22.28 -38.72 -11.24
CA MET A 1 -22.78 -37.84 -10.15
C MET A 1 -21.62 -36.94 -9.77
N ARG A 2 -21.76 -35.62 -9.99
CA ARG A 2 -20.66 -34.65 -10.15
C ARG A 2 -19.82 -34.48 -8.88
N THR A 3 -18.51 -34.49 -9.06
CA THR A 3 -17.47 -34.08 -8.11
C THR A 3 -17.45 -32.55 -8.02
N HIS A 4 -17.47 -32.00 -6.81
CA HIS A 4 -17.27 -30.57 -6.59
C HIS A 4 -15.77 -30.27 -6.56
N HIS A 5 -15.33 -29.51 -7.55
CA HIS A 5 -14.02 -28.90 -7.66
C HIS A 5 -14.26 -27.40 -7.74
N CYS A 6 -13.70 -26.61 -6.82
CA CYS A 6 -13.41 -25.19 -7.02
C CYS A 6 -12.49 -24.75 -5.87
N GLY A 7 -11.19 -24.89 -6.11
CA GLY A 7 -10.20 -24.05 -5.44
C GLY A 7 -9.93 -22.83 -6.32
N ASP A 8 -9.58 -21.73 -5.69
CA ASP A 8 -8.70 -20.68 -6.22
C ASP A 8 -8.37 -19.76 -5.05
N VAL A 9 -7.40 -20.18 -4.22
CA VAL A 9 -6.77 -19.30 -3.24
C VAL A 9 -5.91 -18.30 -4.01
N ASP A 10 -6.15 -17.02 -3.74
CA ASP A 10 -5.56 -15.86 -4.37
C ASP A 10 -4.09 -16.06 -4.78
N LYS A 11 -3.86 -15.93 -6.09
CA LYS A 11 -2.55 -16.03 -6.71
C LYS A 11 -1.72 -14.81 -6.31
N VAL A 12 -1.09 -14.87 -5.13
CA VAL A 12 -0.05 -13.92 -4.72
C VAL A 12 1.13 -14.09 -5.67
N ARG A 13 1.14 -13.31 -6.74
CA ARG A 13 2.27 -13.22 -7.67
C ARG A 13 3.33 -12.34 -7.01
N LEU A 14 4.26 -12.98 -6.32
CA LEU A 14 5.49 -12.34 -5.87
C LEU A 14 6.24 -11.85 -7.12
N VAL A 15 6.18 -10.55 -7.40
CA VAL A 15 7.00 -9.94 -8.45
C VAL A 15 8.38 -9.71 -7.86
N THR A 16 9.22 -10.75 -7.91
CA THR A 16 10.66 -10.62 -7.72
C THR A 16 11.34 -10.95 -9.03
N THR A 17 11.58 -9.94 -9.85
CA THR A 17 12.60 -9.99 -10.91
C THR A 17 13.67 -8.97 -10.57
N PRO A 18 14.86 -9.38 -10.09
CA PRO A 18 15.99 -8.49 -9.92
C PRO A 18 16.65 -8.29 -11.29
N THR A 19 15.95 -7.61 -12.21
CA THR A 19 16.52 -7.18 -13.49
C THR A 19 15.66 -6.02 -14.01
N GLU A 20 16.12 -4.79 -13.78
CA GLU A 20 15.72 -3.54 -14.46
C GLU A 20 14.26 -3.41 -14.93
N ALA A 21 13.29 -3.64 -14.05
CA ALA A 21 11.93 -3.16 -14.30
C ALA A 21 11.80 -1.74 -13.74
N PHE A 22 12.25 -0.74 -14.49
CA PHE A 22 11.71 0.62 -14.34
C PHE A 22 10.28 0.61 -14.92
N ALA A 23 9.37 -0.11 -14.26
CA ALA A 23 7.95 0.05 -14.52
C ALA A 23 7.61 1.48 -14.10
N GLY A 24 7.27 2.32 -15.08
CA GLY A 24 6.82 3.67 -14.78
C GLY A 24 5.60 3.62 -13.86
N PHE A 25 5.40 4.66 -13.05
CA PHE A 25 4.24 4.74 -12.15
C PHE A 25 2.93 4.42 -12.88
N ASP A 26 2.80 4.86 -14.14
CA ASP A 26 1.65 4.61 -15.03
C ASP A 26 1.37 3.11 -15.25
N GLU A 27 2.41 2.31 -15.48
CA GLU A 27 2.29 0.86 -15.62
C GLU A 27 1.89 0.21 -14.28
N ILE A 28 2.44 0.72 -13.18
CA ILE A 28 2.14 0.27 -11.82
C ILE A 28 0.70 0.61 -11.41
N VAL A 29 0.11 1.70 -11.91
CA VAL A 29 -1.32 1.99 -11.69
C VAL A 29 -2.23 1.33 -12.73
N SER A 30 -1.69 0.90 -13.87
CA SER A 30 -2.49 0.27 -14.92
C SER A 30 -3.13 -1.04 -14.47
N GLY A 31 -4.42 -1.20 -14.79
CA GLY A 31 -5.20 -2.40 -14.48
C GLY A 31 -5.95 -2.35 -13.14
N THR A 32 -6.91 -3.25 -12.97
CA THR A 32 -7.84 -3.29 -11.82
C THR A 32 -7.47 -4.35 -10.78
N GLN A 33 -6.30 -4.96 -10.91
CA GLN A 33 -5.82 -6.01 -10.02
C GLN A 33 -5.31 -5.40 -8.71
N TRP A 34 -5.49 -6.13 -7.61
CA TRP A 34 -4.95 -5.73 -6.31
C TRP A 34 -3.43 -5.79 -6.34
N LYS A 35 -2.77 -4.71 -5.90
CA LYS A 35 -1.31 -4.59 -5.86
C LYS A 35 -0.89 -4.30 -4.43
N TYR A 36 0.10 -5.06 -3.97
CA TYR A 36 0.66 -4.92 -2.62
C TYR A 36 2.10 -4.44 -2.72
N PHE A 37 2.41 -3.34 -2.03
CA PHE A 37 3.75 -2.77 -1.96
C PHE A 37 4.28 -2.94 -0.53
N MET A 38 5.37 -3.68 -0.38
CA MET A 38 6.02 -3.90 0.92
C MET A 38 7.36 -3.17 0.92
N LEU A 39 7.55 -2.25 1.87
CA LEU A 39 8.79 -1.50 2.01
C LEU A 39 9.62 -2.07 3.18
N GLU A 40 10.65 -2.84 2.85
CA GLU A 40 11.52 -3.52 3.82
C GLU A 40 12.97 -3.03 3.80
N GLY A 41 13.70 -3.21 4.90
CA GLY A 41 15.14 -2.88 5.04
C GLY A 41 15.51 -2.27 6.40
N LYS A 42 16.65 -1.58 6.49
CA LYS A 42 17.24 -1.12 7.76
C LYS A 42 16.38 -0.06 8.49
N ARG A 43 16.49 0.00 9.82
CA ARG A 43 15.89 1.05 10.66
C ARG A 43 16.39 2.43 10.20
N ASP A 44 15.48 3.40 10.19
CA ASP A 44 15.77 4.83 9.97
C ASP A 44 16.25 5.21 8.56
N VAL A 45 15.71 4.55 7.53
CA VAL A 45 15.96 4.92 6.12
C VAL A 45 14.77 5.65 5.47
N GLY A 46 13.79 6.08 6.28
CA GLY A 46 12.62 6.81 5.78
C GLY A 46 11.54 5.95 5.11
N LYS A 47 11.46 4.64 5.41
CA LYS A 47 10.46 3.73 4.81
C LYS A 47 9.03 4.21 5.00
N THR A 48 8.71 4.65 6.21
CA THR A 48 7.38 5.11 6.60
C THR A 48 6.98 6.34 5.80
N ILE A 49 7.91 7.29 5.65
CA ILE A 49 7.70 8.52 4.86
C ILE A 49 7.54 8.18 3.37
N CYS A 50 8.40 7.29 2.83
CA CYS A 50 8.27 6.83 1.45
C CYS A 50 6.93 6.10 1.23
N ALA A 51 6.49 5.25 2.17
CA ALA A 51 5.21 4.55 2.11
C ALA A 51 4.04 5.55 2.07
N ALA A 52 4.06 6.55 2.95
CA ALA A 52 3.09 7.63 2.99
C ALA A 52 3.03 8.40 1.67
N SER A 53 4.18 8.80 1.13
CA SER A 53 4.26 9.53 -0.15
C SER A 53 3.72 8.69 -1.31
N ILE A 54 4.02 7.40 -1.36
CA ILE A 54 3.52 6.48 -2.38
C ILE A 54 2.00 6.34 -2.25
N ALA A 55 1.48 6.20 -1.03
CA ALA A 55 0.05 6.06 -0.79
C ALA A 55 -0.75 7.30 -1.21
N VAL A 56 -0.24 8.50 -0.89
CA VAL A 56 -0.82 9.77 -1.37
C VAL A 56 -0.80 9.85 -2.89
N LYS A 57 0.30 9.42 -3.53
CA LYS A 57 0.41 9.43 -4.99
C LYS A 57 -0.63 8.52 -5.64
N PHE A 58 -0.89 7.33 -5.08
CA PHE A 58 -1.95 6.44 -5.56
C PHE A 58 -3.35 7.00 -5.32
N ALA A 59 -3.61 7.56 -4.14
CA ALA A 59 -4.88 8.21 -3.83
C ALA A 59 -5.18 9.38 -4.79
N ASN A 60 -4.19 10.18 -5.17
CA ASN A 60 -4.38 11.27 -6.12
C ASN A 60 -4.59 10.78 -7.57
N HIS A 61 -4.23 9.53 -7.88
CA HIS A 61 -4.46 8.91 -9.19
C HIS A 61 -5.77 8.11 -9.27
N SER A 62 -6.72 8.39 -8.38
CA SER A 62 -8.02 7.72 -8.32
C SER A 62 -7.99 6.24 -7.93
N HIS A 63 -6.95 5.82 -7.19
CA HIS A 63 -6.86 4.45 -6.67
C HIS A 63 -7.10 4.42 -5.15
N PRO A 64 -8.15 3.72 -4.68
CA PRO A 64 -8.38 3.54 -3.25
C PRO A 64 -7.19 2.79 -2.65
N THR A 65 -6.58 3.37 -1.63
CA THR A 65 -5.31 2.90 -1.08
C THR A 65 -5.43 2.66 0.42
N LEU A 66 -4.82 1.57 0.88
CA LEU A 66 -4.67 1.26 2.30
C LEU A 66 -3.19 1.29 2.65
N LEU A 67 -2.82 2.16 3.58
CA LEU A 67 -1.49 2.24 4.16
C LEU A 67 -1.48 1.55 5.53
N VAL A 68 -0.52 0.67 5.76
CA VAL A 68 -0.37 -0.06 7.01
C VAL A 68 1.05 0.11 7.50
N SER A 69 1.23 0.62 8.71
CA SER A 69 2.54 0.62 9.37
C SER A 69 2.51 -0.23 10.63
N ILE A 70 3.38 -1.24 10.66
CA ILE A 70 3.65 -2.02 11.87
C ILE A 70 4.78 -1.40 12.72
N ASP A 71 5.24 -0.20 12.36
CA ASP A 71 6.26 0.51 13.12
C ASP A 71 5.66 1.03 14.44
N PRO A 72 6.23 0.68 15.60
CA PRO A 72 5.80 1.23 16.89
C PRO A 72 6.04 2.75 17.01
N ALA A 73 6.81 3.35 16.11
CA ALA A 73 7.04 4.80 16.11
C ALA A 73 5.84 5.55 15.53
N HIS A 74 5.47 6.67 16.16
CA HIS A 74 4.42 7.62 15.72
C HIS A 74 4.72 8.34 14.39
N SER A 75 5.72 7.88 13.64
CA SER A 75 6.22 8.48 12.40
C SER A 75 5.14 8.65 11.33
N LEU A 76 4.14 7.76 11.27
CA LEU A 76 3.00 7.92 10.35
C LEU A 76 2.10 9.09 10.75
N SER A 77 1.74 9.17 12.03
CA SER A 77 0.89 10.22 12.56
C SER A 77 1.54 11.59 12.38
N GLU A 78 2.86 11.68 12.60
CA GLU A 78 3.63 12.88 12.32
C GLU A 78 3.69 13.23 10.82
N SER A 79 3.75 12.22 9.93
CA SER A 79 3.78 12.46 8.48
C SER A 79 2.47 13.01 7.92
N PHE A 80 1.34 12.63 8.53
CA PHE A 80 0.00 13.05 8.10
C PHE A 80 -0.62 14.16 8.97
N ASP A 81 0.09 14.58 10.02
CA ASP A 81 -0.38 15.51 11.06
C ASP A 81 -1.77 15.10 11.62
N GLN A 82 -1.99 13.78 11.71
CA GLN A 82 -3.26 13.16 12.10
C GLN A 82 -2.99 12.03 13.07
N ASP A 83 -3.86 11.90 14.08
CA ASP A 83 -3.78 10.75 14.98
C ASP A 83 -4.31 9.51 14.26
N LEU A 84 -3.37 8.69 13.80
CA LEU A 84 -3.60 7.43 13.09
C LEU A 84 -3.23 6.24 14.00
N THR A 85 -3.22 6.45 15.31
CA THR A 85 -2.84 5.42 16.29
C THR A 85 -4.03 4.56 16.71
N GLY A 86 -3.75 3.34 17.19
CA GLY A 86 -4.76 2.53 17.88
C GLY A 86 -5.44 1.43 17.06
N TRP A 87 -4.85 0.97 15.95
CA TRP A 87 -5.38 -0.13 15.13
C TRP A 87 -6.77 0.16 14.53
N VAL A 88 -7.16 1.44 14.47
CA VAL A 88 -8.40 1.91 13.89
C VAL A 88 -8.11 2.42 12.49
N LEU A 89 -8.88 1.94 11.51
CA LEU A 89 -8.83 2.47 10.15
C LEU A 89 -9.29 3.92 10.14
N ALA A 90 -8.36 4.84 9.89
CA ALA A 90 -8.63 6.27 9.81
C ALA A 90 -8.46 6.77 8.37
N PRO A 91 -9.41 7.56 7.84
CA PRO A 91 -9.26 8.19 6.54
C PRO A 91 -8.29 9.36 6.61
N VAL A 92 -7.27 9.34 5.75
CA VAL A 92 -6.31 10.44 5.61
C VAL A 92 -6.99 11.61 4.92
N GLN A 93 -6.95 12.79 5.54
CA GLN A 93 -7.50 14.01 4.96
C GLN A 93 -6.59 14.59 3.86
N GLY A 94 -7.18 15.32 2.90
CA GLY A 94 -6.43 16.09 1.90
C GLY A 94 -6.02 15.33 0.63
N VAL A 95 -6.64 14.19 0.34
CA VAL A 95 -6.43 13.40 -0.89
C VAL A 95 -7.71 13.29 -1.71
N ASP A 96 -7.56 13.14 -3.03
CA ASP A 96 -8.70 13.14 -3.97
C ASP A 96 -9.57 11.88 -3.87
N THR A 97 -9.00 10.75 -3.45
CA THR A 97 -9.72 9.48 -3.24
C THR A 97 -9.44 8.86 -1.89
N PRO A 98 -10.30 7.94 -1.39
CA PRO A 98 -10.14 7.38 -0.06
C PRO A 98 -8.79 6.70 0.13
N LEU A 99 -7.96 7.31 0.97
CA LEU A 99 -6.77 6.75 1.56
C LEU A 99 -7.07 6.42 3.01
N TYR A 100 -6.92 5.16 3.39
CA TYR A 100 -7.02 4.74 4.79
C TYR A 100 -5.63 4.42 5.33
N SER A 101 -5.41 4.72 6.60
CA SER A 101 -4.20 4.34 7.32
C SER A 101 -4.53 3.59 8.61
N LEU A 102 -3.66 2.66 8.98
CA LEU A 102 -3.66 1.97 10.28
C LEU A 102 -2.22 1.80 10.82
#